data_AF-A0A2E8H140-F1
#
_entry.id   AF-A0A2E8H140-F1
#
_cell.length_a   1.000
_cell.length_b   1.000
_cell.length_c   1.000
_cell.angle_alpha   90.00
_cell.angle_beta   90.00
_cell.angle_gamma   90.00
#
_symmetry.space_group_name_H-M   'P 1'
#
loop_
_entity.id
_entity.type
_entity.pdbx_description
1 polymer ?
#
loop_
_entity_poly.entity_id
_entity_poly.type
_entity_poly.pdbx_seq_one_letter_code
_entity_poly.pdbx_strand_id
1 'polypeptide(L)'
;MPLPINTEQYENGVEIMLKALSPKSQLWTCLGLLFVVAACGDPEEEAWQSAKMKRSAEGYEQFLEEYPEGVFAGQAREAMEEVRFKQVQKDNTLAAVEEFLAQHPDGLHAEEVRKTQELLHWVKAQRAKSLAAFEAFLKLYPETRFADEAQVKMAPYALAELMGSTDIKAYEDFLQRFPEGPAADSARKVLAELKSSSKAAQ
;
A
#
# COMPACT_ATOMS: atom_id res chain seq x y z
N MET A 1 16.32 -74.67 37.10
CA MET A 1 15.21 -73.82 37.56
C MET A 1 15.80 -72.69 38.39
N PRO A 2 15.70 -71.41 37.98
CA PRO A 2 16.38 -70.31 38.66
C PRO A 2 15.58 -69.78 39.86
N LEU A 3 16.32 -69.32 40.87
CA LEU A 3 15.89 -68.87 42.21
C LEU A 3 15.44 -67.39 42.23
N PRO A 4 14.64 -66.95 43.24
CA PRO A 4 14.11 -65.59 43.34
C PRO A 4 15.16 -64.55 43.81
N ILE A 5 15.03 -63.33 43.30
CA ILE A 5 15.88 -62.16 43.60
C ILE A 5 15.29 -61.39 44.80
N ASN A 6 16.12 -61.08 45.80
CA ASN A 6 15.76 -60.32 47.01
C ASN A 6 15.90 -58.80 46.79
N THR A 7 14.88 -58.01 47.16
CA THR A 7 14.74 -56.56 46.89
C THR A 7 15.22 -55.64 48.04
N GLU A 8 15.71 -56.17 49.16
CA GLU A 8 16.10 -55.37 50.34
C GLU A 8 17.44 -54.60 50.21
N GLN A 9 18.18 -54.76 49.11
CA GLN A 9 19.53 -54.19 48.97
C GLN A 9 19.59 -52.76 48.39
N TYR A 10 18.46 -52.19 47.96
CA TYR A 10 18.41 -50.87 47.31
C TYR A 10 17.83 -49.74 48.18
N GLU A 11 17.10 -50.05 49.27
CA GLU A 11 16.51 -49.01 50.14
C GLU A 11 17.55 -48.33 51.06
N ASN A 12 18.62 -49.03 51.43
CA ASN A 12 19.62 -48.52 52.37
C ASN A 12 20.61 -47.50 51.76
N GLY A 13 20.68 -47.37 50.43
CA GLY A 13 21.63 -46.45 49.77
C GLY A 13 21.22 -44.97 49.84
N VAL A 14 19.92 -44.69 49.84
CA VAL A 14 19.38 -43.32 49.80
C VAL A 14 19.44 -42.65 51.19
N GLU A 15 19.21 -43.43 52.26
CA GLU A 15 19.35 -42.94 53.64
C GLU A 15 20.78 -42.53 54.01
N ILE A 16 21.78 -43.25 53.49
CA ILE A 16 23.19 -42.95 53.77
C ILE A 16 23.61 -41.66 53.07
N MET A 17 23.09 -41.38 51.85
CA MET A 17 23.38 -40.13 51.14
C MET A 17 22.71 -38.90 51.79
N LEU A 18 21.51 -39.04 52.36
CA LEU A 18 20.80 -37.94 53.03
C LEU A 18 21.46 -37.50 54.35
N LYS A 19 22.18 -38.39 55.04
CA LYS A 19 22.87 -38.07 56.30
C LYS A 19 24.22 -37.34 56.13
N ALA A 20 24.70 -37.17 54.88
CA ALA A 20 25.98 -36.52 54.59
C ALA A 20 25.87 -35.01 54.29
N LEU A 21 24.68 -34.42 54.21
CA LEU A 21 24.48 -33.01 53.91
C LEU A 21 24.18 -32.19 55.18
N SER A 22 24.99 -31.17 55.45
CA SER A 22 24.90 -30.35 56.66
C SER A 22 23.57 -29.55 56.78
N PRO A 23 23.12 -29.19 57.99
CA PRO A 23 21.77 -28.66 58.26
C PRO A 23 21.42 -27.32 57.58
N LYS A 24 22.41 -26.59 57.06
CA LYS A 24 22.22 -25.23 56.53
C LYS A 24 21.77 -25.19 55.06
N SER A 25 21.81 -26.31 54.32
CA SER A 25 21.37 -26.36 52.92
C SER A 25 19.90 -26.79 52.75
N GLN A 26 19.25 -27.32 53.79
CA GLN A 26 17.86 -27.79 53.70
C GLN A 26 16.81 -26.68 53.74
N LEU A 27 17.19 -25.44 54.07
CA LEU A 27 16.31 -24.28 54.01
C LEU A 27 16.26 -23.62 52.62
N TRP A 28 17.21 -23.91 51.73
CA TRP A 28 17.22 -23.37 50.36
C TRP A 28 16.62 -24.31 49.31
N THR A 29 16.52 -25.60 49.61
CA THR A 29 15.95 -26.58 48.67
C THR A 29 14.43 -26.54 48.59
N CYS A 30 13.74 -26.01 49.60
CA CYS A 30 12.28 -25.88 49.59
C CYS A 30 11.78 -24.54 49.02
N LEU A 31 12.64 -23.52 48.86
CA LEU A 31 12.25 -22.26 48.18
C LEU A 31 12.26 -22.40 46.65
N GLY A 32 12.87 -23.45 46.11
CA GLY A 32 12.91 -23.71 44.67
C GLY A 32 11.73 -24.51 44.10
N LEU A 33 10.75 -24.91 44.94
CA LEU A 33 9.68 -25.83 44.53
C LEU A 33 8.25 -25.27 44.62
N LEU A 34 8.10 -23.94 44.60
CA LEU A 34 6.79 -23.29 44.43
C LEU A 34 6.89 -22.25 43.32
N PHE A 35 5.98 -22.32 42.35
CA PHE A 35 5.88 -21.52 41.10
C PHE A 35 6.70 -22.01 39.90
N VAL A 36 6.35 -23.18 39.36
CA VAL A 36 6.18 -23.27 37.91
C VAL A 36 4.69 -23.11 37.65
N VAL A 37 4.24 -21.86 37.52
CA VAL A 37 2.95 -21.60 36.87
C VAL A 37 3.17 -21.97 35.42
N ALA A 38 2.57 -23.07 34.99
CA ALA A 38 2.38 -23.30 33.57
C ALA A 38 1.54 -22.12 33.07
N ALA A 39 2.20 -21.12 32.49
CA ALA A 39 1.54 -20.08 31.72
C ALA A 39 0.96 -20.76 30.49
N CYS A 40 -0.24 -21.32 30.64
CA CYS A 40 -1.07 -21.69 29.49
C CYS A 40 -1.58 -20.36 28.93
N GLY A 41 -0.73 -19.67 28.17
CA GLY A 41 -1.14 -18.51 27.39
C GLY A 41 -2.15 -18.96 26.34
N ASP A 42 -3.14 -18.13 26.04
CA ASP A 42 -4.03 -18.36 24.91
C ASP A 42 -3.18 -18.39 23.62
N PRO A 43 -3.21 -19.48 22.83
CA PRO A 43 -2.42 -19.57 21.59
C PRO A 43 -2.71 -18.43 20.61
N GLU A 44 -3.95 -17.92 20.56
CA GLU A 44 -4.31 -16.79 19.72
C GLU A 44 -3.60 -15.50 20.19
N GLU A 45 -3.56 -15.27 21.51
CA GLU A 45 -2.87 -14.12 22.09
C GLU A 45 -1.36 -14.16 21.79
N GLU A 46 -0.73 -15.33 21.91
CA GLU A 46 0.69 -15.49 21.57
C GLU A 46 0.95 -15.22 20.07
N ALA A 47 0.12 -15.79 19.20
CA ALA A 47 0.19 -15.55 17.76
C ALA A 47 -0.01 -14.07 17.42
N TRP A 48 -0.94 -13.39 18.09
CA TRP A 48 -1.20 -11.96 17.92
C TRP A 48 -0.01 -11.10 18.35
N GLN A 49 0.58 -11.37 19.51
CA GLN A 49 1.79 -10.66 19.95
C GLN A 49 2.96 -10.88 18.99
N SER A 50 3.13 -12.11 18.47
CA SER A 50 4.13 -12.42 17.45
C SER A 50 3.92 -11.60 16.16
N ALA A 51 2.68 -11.54 15.65
CA ALA A 51 2.35 -10.75 14.47
C ALA A 51 2.63 -9.25 14.67
N LYS A 52 2.22 -8.70 15.83
CA LYS A 52 2.52 -7.31 16.21
C LYS A 52 4.01 -7.01 16.34
N MET A 53 4.83 -7.99 16.73
CA MET A 53 6.28 -7.82 16.80
C MET A 53 6.93 -7.80 15.42
N LYS A 54 6.42 -8.61 14.47
CA LYS A 54 6.87 -8.60 13.07
C LYS A 54 6.55 -7.28 12.36
N ARG A 55 5.38 -6.68 12.65
CA ARG A 55 4.91 -5.41 12.04
C ARG A 55 4.98 -5.43 10.50
N SER A 56 4.71 -6.58 9.91
CA SER A 56 4.75 -6.79 8.48
C SER A 56 3.42 -7.32 7.98
N ALA A 57 3.11 -7.11 6.70
CA ALA A 57 1.88 -7.61 6.11
C ALA A 57 1.83 -9.14 6.19
N GLU A 58 2.95 -9.82 5.94
CA GLU A 58 3.10 -11.28 6.02
C GLU A 58 2.88 -11.80 7.45
N GLY A 59 3.33 -11.05 8.46
CA GLY A 59 3.13 -11.42 9.86
C GLY A 59 1.66 -11.39 10.27
N TYR A 60 0.90 -10.39 9.81
CA TYR A 60 -0.53 -10.29 10.05
C TYR A 60 -1.34 -11.25 9.17
N GLU A 61 -0.90 -11.49 7.93
CA GLU A 61 -1.49 -12.47 7.03
C GLU A 61 -1.39 -13.88 7.62
N GLN A 62 -0.22 -14.28 8.12
CA GLN A 62 -0.05 -15.55 8.81
C GLN A 62 -0.98 -15.69 10.03
N PHE A 63 -1.15 -14.62 10.80
CA PHE A 63 -2.10 -14.62 11.93
C PHE A 63 -3.54 -14.81 11.45
N LEU A 64 -3.94 -14.13 10.37
CA LEU A 64 -5.28 -14.21 9.80
C LEU A 64 -5.57 -15.55 9.11
N GLU A 65 -4.55 -16.25 8.63
CA GLU A 65 -4.68 -17.63 8.12
C GLU A 65 -4.99 -18.61 9.26
N GLU A 66 -4.38 -18.43 10.43
CA GLU A 66 -4.56 -19.30 11.59
C GLU A 66 -5.82 -18.97 12.40
N TYR A 67 -6.13 -17.67 12.56
CA TYR A 67 -7.25 -17.15 13.35
C TYR A 67 -8.15 -16.18 12.54
N PRO A 68 -8.80 -16.62 11.46
CA PRO A 68 -9.55 -15.73 10.54
C PRO A 68 -10.76 -15.03 11.18
N GLU A 69 -11.36 -15.64 12.18
CA GLU A 69 -12.50 -15.11 12.95
C GLU A 69 -12.14 -14.88 14.44
N GLY A 70 -10.85 -14.87 14.75
CA GLY A 70 -10.34 -14.64 16.10
C GLY A 70 -10.70 -13.26 16.65
N VAL A 71 -10.59 -13.10 17.96
CA VAL A 71 -10.87 -11.83 18.65
C VAL A 71 -9.95 -10.69 18.16
N PHE A 72 -8.74 -11.02 17.67
CA PHE A 72 -7.81 -10.04 17.10
C PHE A 72 -7.87 -9.94 15.58
N ALA A 73 -8.71 -10.71 14.88
CA ALA A 73 -8.75 -10.73 13.41
C ALA A 73 -9.08 -9.35 12.81
N GLY A 74 -9.97 -8.57 13.42
CA GLY A 74 -10.24 -7.20 13.00
C GLY A 74 -9.00 -6.31 13.09
N GLN A 75 -8.32 -6.34 14.23
CA GLN A 75 -7.10 -5.56 14.47
C GLN A 75 -5.96 -5.97 13.54
N ALA A 76 -5.83 -7.26 13.24
CA ALA A 76 -4.83 -7.76 12.32
C ALA A 76 -5.09 -7.30 10.87
N ARG A 77 -6.36 -7.28 10.41
CA ARG A 77 -6.70 -6.73 9.08
C ARG A 77 -6.38 -5.24 8.97
N GLU A 78 -6.76 -4.46 9.97
CA GLU A 78 -6.45 -3.02 10.02
C GLU A 78 -4.94 -2.77 10.05
N ALA A 79 -4.20 -3.51 10.88
CA ALA A 79 -2.75 -3.39 10.98
C ALA A 79 -2.04 -3.82 9.69
N MET A 80 -2.54 -4.85 9.00
CA MET A 80 -2.05 -5.27 7.69
C MET A 80 -2.28 -4.20 6.64
N GLU A 81 -3.49 -3.64 6.56
CA GLU A 81 -3.81 -2.55 5.64
C GLU A 81 -2.90 -1.34 5.88
N GLU A 82 -2.69 -0.94 7.13
CA GLU A 82 -1.80 0.17 7.51
C GLU A 82 -0.35 -0.06 7.04
N VAL A 83 0.17 -1.30 7.14
CA VAL A 83 1.51 -1.64 6.63
C VAL A 83 1.54 -1.53 5.10
N ARG A 84 0.55 -2.08 4.41
CA ARG A 84 0.47 -2.01 2.93
C ARG A 84 0.31 -0.56 2.46
N PHE A 85 -0.48 0.25 3.16
CA PHE A 85 -0.66 1.67 2.87
C PHE A 85 0.66 2.45 3.00
N LYS A 86 1.44 2.22 4.07
CA LYS A 86 2.80 2.79 4.20
C LYS A 86 3.71 2.38 3.06
N GLN A 87 3.57 1.15 2.56
CA GLN A 87 4.33 0.68 1.41
C GLN A 87 3.93 1.44 0.13
N VAL A 88 2.64 1.71 -0.09
CA VAL A 88 2.17 2.58 -1.18
C VAL A 88 2.78 3.98 -1.09
N GLN A 89 2.79 4.59 0.10
CA GLN A 89 3.38 5.92 0.30
C GLN A 89 4.88 5.93 0.02
N LYS A 90 5.60 4.86 0.40
CA LYS A 90 7.03 4.73 0.19
C LYS A 90 7.38 4.50 -1.28
N ASP A 91 6.70 3.59 -1.95
CA ASP A 91 7.00 3.24 -3.33
C ASP A 91 6.49 4.30 -4.30
N ASN A 92 5.32 4.86 -4.02
CA ASN A 92 4.69 5.93 -4.78
C ASN A 92 4.63 5.61 -6.29
N THR A 93 4.21 4.38 -6.61
CA THR A 93 4.06 3.89 -7.99
C THR A 93 2.63 3.46 -8.26
N LEU A 94 2.22 3.49 -9.54
CA LEU A 94 0.90 3.00 -9.95
C LEU A 94 0.73 1.51 -9.63
N ALA A 95 1.78 0.69 -9.76
CA ALA A 95 1.72 -0.73 -9.44
C ALA A 95 1.37 -0.98 -7.96
N ALA A 96 2.02 -0.28 -7.03
CA ALA A 96 1.73 -0.40 -5.60
C ALA A 96 0.29 0.09 -5.27
N VAL A 97 -0.14 1.18 -5.90
CA VAL A 97 -1.49 1.72 -5.76
C VAL A 97 -2.56 0.73 -6.27
N GLU A 98 -2.36 0.15 -7.45
CA GLU A 98 -3.25 -0.82 -8.07
C GLU A 98 -3.35 -2.09 -7.22
N GLU A 99 -2.22 -2.59 -6.71
CA GLU A 99 -2.19 -3.74 -5.81
C GLU A 99 -2.96 -3.48 -4.52
N PHE A 100 -2.75 -2.31 -3.88
CA PHE A 100 -3.46 -1.94 -2.67
C PHE A 100 -4.98 -1.86 -2.92
N LEU A 101 -5.42 -1.17 -3.97
CA LEU A 101 -6.85 -0.98 -4.25
C LEU A 101 -7.54 -2.30 -4.68
N ALA A 102 -6.80 -3.26 -5.23
CA ALA A 102 -7.33 -4.58 -5.53
C ALA A 102 -7.63 -5.39 -4.25
N GLN A 103 -6.80 -5.23 -3.20
CA GLN A 103 -6.94 -5.94 -1.93
C GLN A 103 -7.86 -5.20 -0.94
N HIS A 104 -7.87 -3.86 -0.99
CA HIS A 104 -8.58 -2.97 -0.07
C HIS A 104 -9.42 -1.92 -0.82
N PRO A 105 -10.39 -2.32 -1.67
CA PRO A 105 -11.18 -1.38 -2.46
C PRO A 105 -12.00 -0.42 -1.58
N ASP A 106 -12.50 -0.87 -0.44
CA ASP A 106 -13.30 -0.07 0.50
C ASP A 106 -12.61 0.03 1.88
N GLY A 107 -11.28 -0.13 1.91
CA GLY A 107 -10.47 -0.03 3.11
C GLY A 107 -10.40 1.38 3.69
N LEU A 108 -9.88 1.47 4.92
CA LEU A 108 -9.69 2.73 5.66
C LEU A 108 -8.90 3.77 4.85
N HIS A 109 -7.92 3.32 4.07
CA HIS A 109 -7.01 4.19 3.29
C HIS A 109 -7.35 4.24 1.79
N ALA A 110 -8.40 3.57 1.34
CA ALA A 110 -8.73 3.44 -0.09
C ALA A 110 -8.89 4.80 -0.79
N GLU A 111 -9.59 5.74 -0.15
CA GLU A 111 -9.78 7.10 -0.68
C GLU A 111 -8.48 7.89 -0.81
N GLU A 112 -7.55 7.75 0.14
CA GLU A 112 -6.24 8.40 0.06
C GLU A 112 -5.37 7.79 -1.03
N VAL A 113 -5.43 6.47 -1.18
CA VAL A 113 -4.72 5.75 -2.25
C VAL A 113 -5.28 6.10 -3.63
N ARG A 114 -6.60 6.26 -3.79
CA ARG A 114 -7.22 6.76 -5.03
C ARG A 114 -6.73 8.17 -5.40
N LYS A 115 -6.61 9.07 -4.42
CA LYS A 115 -6.03 10.41 -4.64
C LYS A 115 -4.57 10.34 -5.10
N THR A 116 -3.81 9.39 -4.55
CA THR A 116 -2.43 9.11 -4.98
C THR A 116 -2.40 8.58 -6.42
N GLN A 117 -3.32 7.68 -6.78
CA GLN A 117 -3.49 7.19 -8.15
C GLN A 117 -3.69 8.32 -9.15
N GLU A 118 -4.65 9.21 -8.87
CA GLU A 118 -4.95 10.37 -9.70
C GLU A 118 -3.71 11.27 -9.87
N LEU A 119 -3.01 11.58 -8.77
CA LEU A 119 -1.78 12.37 -8.82
C LEU A 119 -0.70 11.73 -9.69
N LEU A 120 -0.51 10.41 -9.59
CA LEU A 120 0.46 9.69 -10.41
C LEU A 120 0.08 9.67 -11.89
N HIS A 121 -1.20 9.52 -12.22
CA HIS A 121 -1.68 9.67 -13.60
C HIS A 121 -1.48 11.09 -14.13
N TRP A 122 -1.73 12.11 -13.30
CA TRP A 122 -1.48 13.50 -13.66
C TRP A 122 0.00 13.76 -13.96
N VAL A 123 0.90 13.30 -13.09
CA VAL A 123 2.36 13.41 -13.29
C VAL A 123 2.79 12.66 -14.55
N LYS A 124 2.21 11.49 -14.83
CA LYS A 124 2.48 10.73 -16.06
C LYS A 124 2.08 11.51 -17.30
N ALA A 125 0.89 12.14 -17.31
CA ALA A 125 0.44 12.98 -18.42
C ALA A 125 1.38 14.17 -18.67
N GLN A 126 1.74 14.89 -17.60
CA GLN A 126 2.68 16.02 -17.69
C GLN A 126 4.06 15.61 -18.21
N ARG A 127 4.57 14.44 -17.80
CA ARG A 127 5.87 13.93 -18.27
C ARG A 127 5.85 13.52 -19.74
N ALA A 128 4.73 13.01 -20.23
CA ALA A 128 4.59 12.58 -21.62
C ALA A 128 4.57 13.77 -22.61
N LYS A 129 4.14 14.96 -22.15
CA LYS A 129 4.17 16.20 -22.94
C LYS A 129 3.53 16.04 -24.32
N SER A 130 2.31 15.48 -24.35
CA SER A 130 1.58 15.24 -25.59
C SER A 130 0.08 15.45 -25.41
N LEU A 131 -0.59 15.82 -26.51
CA LEU A 131 -2.04 15.99 -26.53
C LEU A 131 -2.75 14.72 -26.04
N ALA A 132 -2.39 13.58 -26.66
CA ALA A 132 -2.98 12.28 -26.34
C ALA A 132 -2.86 11.89 -24.87
N ALA A 133 -1.76 12.25 -24.19
CA ALA A 133 -1.57 11.92 -22.78
C ALA A 133 -2.49 12.73 -21.85
N PHE A 134 -2.67 14.03 -22.12
CA PHE A 134 -3.61 14.86 -21.37
C PHE A 134 -5.07 14.46 -21.65
N GLU A 135 -5.40 14.08 -22.89
CA GLU A 135 -6.73 13.55 -23.22
C GLU A 135 -7.02 12.25 -22.51
N ALA A 136 -6.06 11.32 -22.47
CA ALA A 136 -6.19 10.08 -21.73
C ALA A 136 -6.41 10.32 -20.24
N PHE A 137 -5.69 11.29 -19.65
CA PHE A 137 -5.88 11.68 -18.25
C PHE A 137 -7.28 12.23 -17.99
N LEU A 138 -7.73 13.20 -18.80
CA LEU A 138 -9.07 13.82 -18.66
C LEU A 138 -10.21 12.83 -18.92
N LYS A 139 -9.99 11.80 -19.74
CA LYS A 139 -10.95 10.73 -19.95
C LYS A 139 -11.11 9.86 -18.70
N LEU A 140 -10.02 9.60 -17.98
CA LEU A 140 -10.04 8.82 -16.73
C LEU A 140 -10.58 9.65 -15.56
N TYR A 141 -10.27 10.95 -15.53
CA TYR A 141 -10.60 11.86 -14.44
C TYR A 141 -11.28 13.12 -15.00
N PRO A 142 -12.55 13.06 -15.41
CA PRO A 142 -13.24 14.19 -16.03
C PRO A 142 -13.51 15.35 -15.06
N GLU A 143 -13.75 15.04 -13.78
CA GLU A 143 -14.07 16.01 -12.72
C GLU A 143 -12.96 16.08 -11.66
N THR A 144 -11.71 16.18 -12.10
CA THR A 144 -10.54 16.33 -11.20
C THR A 144 -10.18 17.79 -10.96
N ARG A 145 -9.55 18.06 -9.81
CA ARG A 145 -8.86 19.34 -9.53
C ARG A 145 -7.79 19.72 -10.55
N PHE A 146 -7.29 18.76 -11.34
CA PHE A 146 -6.30 18.99 -12.40
C PHE A 146 -6.93 19.26 -13.77
N ALA A 147 -8.26 19.26 -13.90
CA ALA A 147 -8.92 19.31 -15.21
C ALA A 147 -8.59 20.60 -15.97
N ASP A 148 -8.77 21.74 -15.33
CA ASP A 148 -8.47 23.05 -15.92
C ASP A 148 -6.98 23.19 -16.27
N GLU A 149 -6.10 22.73 -15.36
CA GLU A 149 -4.66 22.77 -15.60
C GLU A 149 -4.26 21.86 -16.77
N ALA A 150 -4.89 20.68 -16.91
CA ALA A 150 -4.69 19.79 -18.05
C ALA A 150 -5.09 20.45 -19.37
N GLN A 151 -6.24 21.15 -19.40
CA GLN A 151 -6.70 21.89 -20.58
C GLN A 151 -5.72 23.00 -20.98
N VAL A 152 -5.20 23.74 -20.02
CA VAL A 152 -4.20 24.79 -20.30
C VAL A 152 -2.90 24.18 -20.80
N LYS A 153 -2.40 23.12 -20.16
CA LYS A 153 -1.13 22.47 -20.55
C LYS A 153 -1.22 21.73 -21.87
N MET A 154 -2.39 21.22 -22.26
CA MET A 154 -2.52 20.47 -23.51
C MET A 154 -2.64 21.38 -24.74
N ALA A 155 -3.15 22.60 -24.59
CA ALA A 155 -3.36 23.56 -25.68
C ALA A 155 -2.15 23.78 -26.62
N PRO A 156 -0.90 23.99 -26.13
CA PRO A 156 0.25 24.12 -27.03
C PRO A 156 0.56 22.85 -27.84
N TYR A 157 0.26 21.66 -27.31
CA TYR A 157 0.44 20.40 -28.04
C TYR A 157 -0.64 20.23 -29.12
N ALA A 158 -1.90 20.58 -28.81
CA ALA A 158 -2.97 20.61 -29.80
C ALA A 158 -2.68 21.61 -30.92
N LEU A 159 -2.16 22.81 -30.59
CA LEU A 159 -1.79 23.78 -31.61
C LEU A 159 -0.65 23.25 -32.50
N ALA A 160 0.35 22.59 -31.92
CA ALA A 160 1.47 22.04 -32.67
C ALA A 160 1.03 21.04 -33.75
N GLU A 161 -0.01 20.25 -33.51
CA GLU A 161 -0.59 19.34 -34.50
C GLU A 161 -1.27 20.05 -35.68
N LEU A 162 -1.71 21.30 -35.47
CA LEU A 162 -2.31 22.12 -36.52
C LEU A 162 -1.28 22.94 -37.30
N MET A 163 -0.09 23.18 -36.75
CA MET A 163 0.90 24.06 -37.37
C MET A 163 1.29 23.58 -38.77
N GLY A 164 1.03 24.42 -39.78
CA GLY A 164 1.26 24.11 -41.20
C GLY A 164 0.02 23.63 -41.94
N SER A 165 -1.10 23.41 -41.24
CA SER A 165 -2.40 23.17 -41.87
C SER A 165 -2.94 24.45 -42.53
N THR A 166 -3.64 24.30 -43.64
CA THR A 166 -4.42 25.36 -44.28
C THR A 166 -5.92 25.24 -43.97
N ASP A 167 -6.30 24.29 -43.12
CA ASP A 167 -7.69 24.05 -42.74
C ASP A 167 -8.17 25.10 -41.72
N ILE A 168 -8.88 26.11 -42.23
CA ILE A 168 -9.51 27.19 -41.46
C ILE A 168 -10.42 26.61 -40.36
N LYS A 169 -11.18 25.54 -40.65
CA LYS A 169 -12.13 24.98 -39.70
C LYS A 169 -11.40 24.33 -38.52
N ALA A 170 -10.27 23.67 -38.76
CA ALA A 170 -9.48 23.08 -37.69
C ALA A 170 -8.97 24.13 -36.67
N TYR A 171 -8.58 25.32 -37.13
CA TYR A 171 -8.22 26.44 -36.25
C TYR A 171 -9.43 27.04 -35.53
N GLU A 172 -10.62 27.07 -36.16
CA GLU A 172 -11.85 27.51 -35.51
C GLU A 172 -12.28 26.54 -34.40
N ASP A 173 -12.26 25.23 -34.67
CA ASP A 173 -12.57 24.17 -33.70
C ASP A 173 -11.56 24.19 -32.53
N PHE A 174 -10.28 24.44 -32.81
CA PHE A 174 -9.26 24.65 -31.79
C PHE A 174 -9.60 25.83 -30.86
N LEU A 175 -10.01 26.97 -31.42
CA LEU A 175 -10.36 28.16 -30.63
C LEU A 175 -11.67 28.01 -29.84
N GLN A 176 -12.57 27.11 -30.26
CA GLN A 176 -13.74 26.74 -29.45
C GLN A 176 -13.34 25.94 -28.21
N ARG A 177 -12.36 25.03 -28.36
CA ARG A 177 -11.86 24.21 -27.25
C ARG A 177 -10.89 24.97 -26.33
N PHE A 178 -10.07 25.85 -26.91
CA PHE A 178 -9.06 26.64 -26.21
C PHE A 178 -9.27 28.12 -26.52
N PRO A 179 -10.25 28.79 -25.87
CA PRO A 179 -10.62 30.16 -26.18
C PRO A 179 -9.54 31.18 -25.77
N GLU A 180 -8.74 30.86 -24.75
CA GLU A 180 -7.79 31.78 -24.14
C GLU A 180 -6.37 31.19 -24.03
N GLY A 181 -5.40 32.06 -23.78
CA GLY A 181 -3.99 31.71 -23.58
C GLY A 181 -3.11 31.82 -24.83
N PRO A 182 -1.77 31.63 -24.67
CA PRO A 182 -0.80 31.89 -25.74
C PRO A 182 -1.00 31.05 -27.01
N ALA A 183 -1.51 29.82 -26.85
CA ALA A 183 -1.83 28.95 -27.98
C ALA A 183 -3.06 29.47 -28.75
N ALA A 184 -4.09 29.96 -28.05
CA ALA A 184 -5.24 30.60 -28.66
C ALA A 184 -4.86 31.89 -29.41
N ASP A 185 -3.96 32.70 -28.83
CA ASP A 185 -3.45 33.90 -29.49
C ASP A 185 -2.70 33.59 -30.78
N SER A 186 -1.90 32.52 -30.77
CA SER A 186 -1.16 32.06 -31.93
C SER A 186 -2.09 31.49 -33.01
N ALA A 187 -3.08 30.68 -32.63
CA ALA A 187 -4.10 30.16 -33.54
C ALA A 187 -4.91 31.29 -34.21
N ARG A 188 -5.30 32.33 -33.45
CA ARG A 188 -6.00 33.51 -33.99
C ARG A 188 -5.20 34.22 -35.07
N LYS A 189 -3.88 34.37 -34.88
CA LYS A 189 -3.00 35.00 -35.89
C LYS A 189 -2.97 34.19 -37.18
N VAL A 190 -2.72 32.89 -37.08
CA VAL A 190 -2.67 32.00 -38.25
C VAL A 190 -4.03 31.97 -38.97
N LEU A 191 -5.13 31.89 -38.23
CA LEU A 191 -6.48 31.91 -38.79
C LEU A 191 -6.76 33.20 -39.58
N ALA A 192 -6.31 34.37 -39.09
CA ALA A 192 -6.47 35.64 -39.78
C ALA A 192 -5.67 35.68 -41.10
N GLU A 193 -4.45 35.14 -41.10
CA GLU A 193 -3.59 35.04 -42.29
C GLU A 193 -4.15 34.09 -43.35
N LEU A 194 -4.70 32.94 -42.93
CA LEU A 194 -5.35 31.99 -43.84
C LEU A 194 -6.60 32.60 -44.48
N LYS A 195 -7.44 33.28 -43.69
CA LYS A 195 -8.65 33.96 -44.19
C LYS A 195 -8.33 35.10 -45.16
N SER A 196 -7.28 35.88 -44.89
CA SER A 196 -6.87 36.97 -45.79
C SER A 196 -6.31 36.43 -47.11
N SER A 197 -5.49 35.39 -47.05
CA SER A 197 -4.90 34.75 -48.23
C SER A 197 -5.95 34.06 -49.10
N SER A 198 -6.92 33.37 -48.48
CA SER A 198 -8.05 32.76 -49.20
C SER A 198 -8.92 33.79 -49.92
N LYS A 199 -9.12 34.98 -49.32
CA LYS A 199 -9.90 36.06 -49.93
C LYS A 199 -9.17 36.72 -51.11
N ALA A 200 -7.85 36.78 -51.07
CA ALA A 200 -7.04 37.36 -52.14
C ALA A 200 -6.91 36.45 -53.39
N ALA A 201 -7.18 35.15 -53.23
CA ALA A 201 -7.12 34.15 -54.30
C ALA A 201 -8.46 33.92 -55.04
N GLN A 202 -9.54 34.55 -54.57
CA GLN A 202 -10.88 34.55 -55.18
C GLN A 202 -11.12 35.83 -55.97
#